data_AF-A0A5B6WCI8-F1
#
_entry.id   AF-A0A5B6WCI8-F1
#
_cell.length_a   1.000
_cell.length_b   1.000
_cell.length_c   1.000
_cell.angle_alpha   90.00
_cell.angle_beta   90.00
_cell.angle_gamma   90.00
#
_symmetry.space_group_name_H-M   'P 1'
#
loop_
_entity.id
_entity.type
_entity.pdbx_description
1 polymer ?
#
loop_
_entity_poly.entity_id
_entity_poly.type
_entity_poly.pdbx_seq_one_letter_code
_entity_poly.pdbx_strand_id
1 'polypeptide(L)'
;MNMAIPGIPKILEKQSPTAWMLKVSSIVVEAQLGIDFAEYYNSSSLQNQTLVNGLSTPPPRAKGMCFIIQYSQSTWRQFKCCLWEEFKTY
;
A
#
# COMPACT_ATOMS: atom_id res chain seq x y z
N MET A 1 13.64 24.64 1.42
CA MET A 1 13.08 23.28 1.32
C MET A 1 13.19 22.83 -0.13
N ASN A 2 14.32 22.25 -0.54
CA ASN A 2 14.51 21.73 -1.90
C ASN A 2 15.00 20.28 -1.78
N MET A 3 14.10 19.35 -1.47
CA MET A 3 14.37 17.92 -1.65
C MET A 3 14.19 17.59 -3.14
N ALA A 4 15.19 17.95 -3.93
CA ALA A 4 15.29 17.51 -5.32
C ALA A 4 16.57 16.69 -5.43
N ILE A 5 16.44 15.40 -5.75
CA ILE A 5 17.60 14.55 -6.02
C ILE A 5 18.24 15.08 -7.32
N PRO A 6 19.52 15.52 -7.28
CA PRO A 6 20.20 16.04 -8.47
C PRO A 6 20.16 14.99 -9.58
N GLY A 7 19.76 15.39 -10.79
CA GLY A 7 19.66 14.49 -11.95
C GLY A 7 18.27 13.90 -12.20
N ILE A 8 17.31 14.04 -11.27
CA ILE A 8 15.92 13.65 -11.55
C ILE A 8 15.20 14.75 -12.34
N PRO A 9 14.58 14.45 -13.50
CA PRO A 9 13.81 15.42 -14.26
C PRO A 9 12.56 15.84 -13.49
N LYS A 10 12.21 17.13 -13.52
CA LYS A 10 10.97 17.62 -12.89
C LYS A 10 9.73 17.04 -13.58
N ILE A 11 8.63 16.91 -12.83
CA ILE A 11 7.32 16.56 -13.39
C ILE A 11 6.93 17.63 -14.40
N LEU A 12 6.61 17.22 -15.63
CA LEU A 12 6.09 18.11 -16.67
C LEU A 12 4.61 18.39 -16.41
N GLU A 13 4.13 19.62 -16.66
CA GLU A 13 2.75 20.05 -16.35
C GLU A 13 1.64 19.18 -16.97
N LYS A 14 1.95 18.38 -18.00
CA LYS A 14 1.01 17.51 -18.71
C LYS A 14 1.22 16.01 -18.43
N GLN A 15 2.15 15.65 -17.55
CA GLN A 15 2.47 14.27 -17.23
C GLN A 15 1.83 13.85 -15.89
N SER A 16 1.15 12.70 -15.87
CA SER A 16 0.61 12.14 -14.63
C SER A 16 1.75 11.83 -13.64
N PRO A 17 1.62 12.22 -12.35
CA PRO A 17 2.63 11.93 -11.32
C PRO A 17 3.02 10.45 -11.24
N THR A 18 2.06 9.54 -11.49
CA THR A 18 2.30 8.09 -11.47
C THR A 18 3.23 7.66 -12.60
N ALA A 19 2.98 8.16 -13.82
CA ALA A 19 3.80 7.85 -14.99
C ALA A 19 5.21 8.43 -14.86
N TRP A 20 5.32 9.63 -14.28
CA TRP A 20 6.61 10.23 -13.96
C TRP A 20 7.36 9.39 -12.93
N MET A 21 6.72 9.06 -11.80
CA MET A 21 7.34 8.28 -10.71
C MET A 21 7.86 6.94 -11.22
N LEU A 22 7.05 6.21 -12.01
CA LEU A 22 7.43 4.94 -12.60
C LEU A 22 8.71 5.02 -13.45
N LYS A 23 8.89 6.13 -14.18
CA LYS A 23 10.06 6.34 -15.02
C LYS A 23 11.30 6.68 -14.18
N VAL A 24 11.15 7.56 -13.19
CA VAL A 24 12.28 8.03 -12.38
C VAL A 24 12.72 7.02 -11.32
N SER A 25 11.84 6.11 -10.89
CA SER A 25 12.15 5.01 -9.98
C SER A 25 12.55 3.71 -10.71
N SER A 26 13.04 3.82 -11.95
CA SER A 26 13.47 2.66 -12.73
C SER A 26 14.93 2.32 -12.46
N ILE A 27 15.28 1.04 -12.59
CA ILE A 27 16.65 0.52 -12.37
C ILE A 27 17.69 1.26 -13.23
N VAL A 28 17.30 1.67 -14.44
CA VAL A 28 18.18 2.43 -15.34
C VAL A 28 18.54 3.79 -14.74
N VAL A 29 17.57 4.47 -14.13
CA VAL A 29 17.79 5.77 -13.49
C VAL A 29 18.58 5.61 -12.18
N GLU A 30 18.32 4.56 -11.41
CA GLU A 30 19.11 4.20 -10.22
C GLU A 30 20.59 4.00 -10.57
N ALA A 31 20.87 3.21 -11.62
CA ALA A 31 22.23 2.96 -12.09
C ALA A 31 22.93 4.23 -12.60
N GLN A 32 22.19 5.14 -13.26
CA GLN A 32 22.72 6.43 -13.72
C GLN A 32 23.04 7.39 -12.58
N LEU A 33 22.22 7.38 -11.53
CA LEU A 33 22.41 8.25 -10.36
C LEU A 33 23.37 7.63 -9.32
N GLY A 34 23.63 6.33 -9.40
CA GLY A 34 24.39 5.59 -8.40
C GLY A 34 23.67 5.52 -7.04
N ILE A 35 22.33 5.51 -7.07
CA ILE A 35 21.48 5.51 -5.88
C ILE A 35 20.54 4.31 -5.95
N ASP A 36 20.41 3.58 -4.84
CA ASP A 36 19.31 2.64 -4.62
C ASP A 36 18.16 3.40 -3.95
N PHE A 37 17.02 3.55 -4.64
CA PHE A 37 15.90 4.30 -4.07
C PHE A 37 15.26 3.61 -2.87
N ALA A 38 15.31 2.27 -2.79
CA ALA A 38 14.78 1.52 -1.67
C ALA A 38 15.65 1.74 -0.41
N GLU A 39 16.98 1.70 -0.56
CA GLU A 39 17.89 2.02 0.55
C GLU A 39 17.76 3.49 0.98
N TYR A 40 17.72 4.41 0.01
CA TYR A 40 17.53 5.83 0.29
C TYR A 40 16.20 6.11 1.01
N TYR A 41 15.10 5.49 0.57
CA TYR A 41 13.82 5.56 1.27
C TYR A 41 13.92 5.02 2.70
N ASN A 42 14.62 3.89 2.90
CA ASN A 42 14.78 3.27 4.21
C ASN A 42 15.63 4.09 5.19
N SER A 43 16.65 4.80 4.69
CA SER A 43 17.45 5.73 5.49
C SER A 43 16.73 7.04 5.83
N SER A 44 15.63 7.34 5.12
CA SER A 44 14.92 8.59 5.27
C SER A 44 13.93 8.57 6.44
N SER A 45 13.69 9.73 7.05
CA SER A 45 12.63 9.92 8.05
C SER A 45 11.20 9.79 7.47
N LEU A 46 11.06 9.47 6.18
CA LEU A 46 9.76 9.29 5.52
C LEU A 46 9.16 7.89 5.80
N GLN A 47 9.94 7.00 6.41
CA GLN A 47 9.41 5.73 6.89
C GLN A 47 8.42 5.98 8.04
N ASN A 48 7.17 5.54 7.85
CA ASN A 48 6.12 5.58 8.87
C ASN A 48 6.35 4.55 10.01
N GLN A 49 7.58 4.15 10.30
CA GLN A 49 7.89 3.14 11.33
C GLN A 49 7.29 3.50 12.70
N THR A 50 7.37 4.76 13.12
CA THR A 50 6.78 5.23 14.39
C THR A 50 5.27 5.04 14.41
N LEU A 51 4.60 5.33 13.30
CA LEU A 51 3.15 5.16 13.14
C LEU A 51 2.79 3.67 13.10
N VAL A 52 3.54 2.86 12.35
CA VAL A 52 3.35 1.41 12.26
C VAL A 52 3.53 0.76 13.63
N ASN A 53 4.57 1.13 14.39
CA ASN A 53 4.83 0.59 15.72
C ASN A 53 3.74 1.03 16.74
N GLY A 54 3.27 2.27 16.62
CA GLY A 54 2.16 2.77 17.43
C GLY A 54 0.85 2.04 17.17
N LEU A 55 0.52 1.77 15.90
CA LEU A 55 -0.69 1.03 15.50
C LEU A 55 -0.57 -0.49 15.73
N SER A 56 0.64 -1.03 15.67
CA SER A 56 0.91 -2.46 15.95
C SER A 56 0.87 -2.79 17.43
N THR A 57 0.93 -1.78 18.30
CA THR A 57 0.80 -1.97 19.75
C THR A 57 -0.68 -1.82 20.13
N PRO A 58 -1.40 -2.94 20.36
CA PRO A 58 -2.77 -2.85 20.82
C PRO A 58 -2.82 -2.13 22.19
N PRO A 59 -3.79 -1.23 22.42
CA PRO A 59 -4.01 -0.61 23.72
C PRO A 59 -4.06 -1.65 24.85
N PRO A 60 -3.65 -1.34 26.10
CA PRO A 60 -3.67 -2.28 27.23
C PRO A 60 -5.06 -2.88 27.55
N ARG A 61 -6.13 -2.28 27.01
CA ARG A 61 -7.52 -2.70 27.15
C ARG A 61 -8.17 -3.14 25.83
N ALA A 62 -7.41 -3.17 24.73
CA ALA A 62 -7.89 -3.70 23.48
C ALA A 62 -7.97 -5.21 23.61
N LYS A 63 -9.19 -5.74 23.72
CA LYS A 63 -9.45 -7.13 23.35
C LYS A 63 -9.01 -7.25 21.90
N GLY A 64 -7.96 -8.02 21.62
CA GLY A 64 -7.64 -8.41 20.24
C GLY A 64 -8.95 -8.83 19.58
N MET A 65 -9.24 -8.28 18.40
CA MET A 65 -10.47 -8.59 17.67
C MET A 65 -10.44 -10.06 17.27
N CYS A 66 -10.75 -10.92 18.23
CA CYS A 66 -10.98 -12.32 18.01
C CYS A 66 -12.38 -12.37 17.41
N PHE A 67 -12.41 -12.47 16.08
CA PHE A 67 -13.63 -12.80 15.38
C PHE A 67 -14.02 -14.21 15.83
N ILE A 68 -14.98 -14.30 16.74
CA ILE A 68 -15.49 -15.56 17.32
C ILE A 68 -15.98 -16.50 16.20
N ILE A 69 -16.35 -15.93 15.05
CA ILE A 69 -16.81 -16.63 13.86
C ILE A 69 -15.93 -16.23 12.67
N GLN A 70 -15.45 -17.23 11.93
CA GLN A 70 -14.66 -17.04 10.71
C GLN A 70 -15.45 -16.35 9.59
N TYR A 71 -16.78 -16.46 9.64
CA TYR A 71 -17.69 -15.91 8.63
C TYR A 71 -18.83 -15.13 9.30
N SER A 72 -19.24 -14.02 8.67
CA SER A 72 -20.35 -13.18 9.13
C SER A 72 -21.71 -13.93 9.11
N GLN A 73 -21.86 -14.93 8.24
CA GLN A 73 -23.08 -15.71 8.08
C GLN A 73 -22.77 -17.21 8.06
N SER A 74 -23.71 -18.05 8.48
CA SER A 74 -23.58 -19.50 8.42
C SER A 74 -23.41 -20.00 6.97
N THR A 75 -22.72 -21.13 6.80
CA THR A 75 -22.50 -21.77 5.51
C THR A 75 -23.80 -22.01 4.74
N TRP A 76 -24.88 -22.34 5.44
CA TRP A 76 -26.20 -22.54 4.82
C TRP A 76 -26.81 -21.26 4.25
N ARG A 77 -26.61 -20.10 4.90
CA ARG A 77 -27.04 -18.81 4.36
C ARG A 77 -26.24 -18.44 3.12
N GLN A 78 -24.92 -18.63 3.16
CA GLN A 78 -24.04 -18.38 2.01
C GLN A 78 -24.44 -19.25 0.81
N PHE A 79 -24.67 -20.54 1.04
CA PHE A 79 -25.13 -21.47 0.02
C PHE A 79 -26.45 -21.03 -0.63
N LYS A 80 -27.45 -20.64 0.17
CA LYS A 80 -28.71 -20.10 -0.35
C LYS A 80 -28.53 -18.80 -1.15
N CYS A 81 -27.66 -17.90 -0.69
CA CYS A 81 -27.33 -16.69 -1.44
C CYS A 81 -26.70 -17.02 -2.80
N CYS A 82 -25.74 -17.96 -2.84
CA CYS A 82 -25.13 -18.40 -4.10
C CYS A 82 -26.16 -18.97 -5.07
N LEU A 83 -27.04 -19.86 -4.59
CA LEU A 83 -28.12 -20.43 -5.42
C LEU A 83 -29.12 -19.38 -5.91
N TRP A 84 -29.41 -18.37 -5.09
CA TRP A 84 -30.32 -17.28 -5.46
C TRP A 84 -29.72 -16.39 -6.56
N GLU A 85 -28.43 -16.07 -6.48
CA GLU A 85 -27.72 -15.33 -7.53
C GLU A 85 -27.63 -16.14 -8.83
N GLU A 86 -27.39 -17.45 -8.74
CA GLU A 86 -27.39 -18.35 -9.90
C GLU A 86 -28.78 -18.41 -10.56
N PHE A 87 -29.85 -18.55 -9.76
CA PHE A 87 -31.23 -18.59 -10.26
C PHE A 87 -31.70 -17.25 -10.85
N LYS A 88 -31.19 -16.12 -10.38
CA LYS A 88 -31.49 -14.79 -10.95
C LYS A 88 -30.80 -14.52 -12.28
N THR A 89 -29.74 -15.26 -12.59
CA THR A 89 -28.98 -15.09 -13.82
C THR A 89 -29.56 -15.95 -14.96
N TYR A 90 -30.37 -16.97 -14.62
CA TYR A 90 -31.17 -17.77 -15.53
C TYR A 90 -32.57 -17.18 -15.76
#